data_AF-A0A442W9I0-F1
#
_entry.id   AF-A0A442W9I0-F1
#
_cell.length_a   1.000
_cell.length_b   1.000
_cell.length_c   1.000
_cell.angle_alpha   90.00
_cell.angle_beta   90.00
_cell.angle_gamma   90.00
#
_symmetry.space_group_name_H-M   'P 1'
#
loop_
_entity.id
_entity.type
_entity.pdbx_description
1 polymer ?
#
loop_
_entity_poly.entity_id
_entity_poly.type
_entity_poly.pdbx_seq_one_letter_code
_entity_poly.pdbx_strand_id
1 'polypeptide(L)'
;MTFAAPVETKSIRFRARSFVAFTLTPETPLSEWLESLDRWIGNSPGYFAGRPVVLNLNTLKPAVSQIEALVAELGLRGIRIYAIELDGNTVLEPSLPPLLIGAKEATAGLLMQADQKAAGRPEEAGRAEEGRAEPGKQSEDRQPEDRLPDAPATLMVKTPIRSGQSIFHAHGDVIVLGSVASGSEIVAAGSIHVYGTLRGRASAGVLGHSAARIFCRKNEAELLSVDGWYCTAEEMEPALRGKAVQAFLEKDTLRIAPFS
;
A
#
# COMPACT_ATOMS: atom_id res chain seq x y z
N MET A 1 -38.59 7.88 53.73
CA MET A 1 -37.83 8.59 52.67
C MET A 1 -36.65 7.72 52.30
N THR A 2 -36.47 7.39 51.03
CA THR A 2 -35.42 6.47 50.58
C THR A 2 -34.43 7.22 49.72
N PHE A 3 -33.19 7.36 50.19
CA PHE A 3 -32.11 7.93 49.38
C PHE A 3 -31.64 6.88 48.36
N ALA A 4 -31.78 7.21 47.08
CA ALA A 4 -31.08 6.48 46.02
C ALA A 4 -29.62 6.97 45.98
N ALA A 5 -28.67 6.04 46.01
CA ALA A 5 -27.26 6.39 45.82
C ALA A 5 -27.01 6.83 44.37
N PRO A 6 -26.16 7.84 44.12
CA PRO A 6 -25.83 8.26 42.76
C PRO A 6 -25.06 7.16 42.02
N VAL A 7 -25.51 6.82 40.82
CA VAL A 7 -24.80 5.87 39.94
C VAL A 7 -23.61 6.58 39.31
N GLU A 8 -22.39 6.23 39.73
CA GLU A 8 -21.17 6.71 39.06
C GLU A 8 -21.10 6.20 37.62
N THR A 9 -21.36 7.09 36.66
CA THR A 9 -21.20 6.84 35.23
C THR A 9 -19.73 6.84 34.83
N LYS A 10 -19.04 5.73 35.14
CA LYS A 10 -17.62 5.48 34.77
C LYS A 10 -17.43 5.57 33.26
N SER A 11 -16.98 6.73 32.79
CA SER A 11 -16.76 7.00 31.36
C SER A 11 -15.40 6.51 30.90
N ILE A 12 -15.38 5.53 30.00
CA ILE A 12 -14.15 4.98 29.41
C ILE A 12 -13.78 5.81 28.17
N ARG A 13 -12.56 6.37 28.16
CA ARG A 13 -12.06 7.18 27.03
C ARG A 13 -11.41 6.29 25.97
N PHE A 14 -12.19 5.87 24.98
CA PHE A 14 -11.65 5.23 23.78
C PHE A 14 -10.87 6.23 22.91
N ARG A 15 -9.74 5.81 22.35
CA ARG A 15 -8.95 6.56 21.35
C ARG A 15 -8.40 5.58 20.32
N ALA A 16 -9.04 5.49 19.16
CA ALA A 16 -8.47 4.80 18.02
C ALA A 16 -7.17 5.50 17.56
N ARG A 17 -6.21 4.71 17.08
CA ARG A 17 -5.02 5.18 16.37
C ARG A 17 -4.76 4.26 15.19
N SER A 18 -4.65 4.81 13.99
CA SER A 18 -4.13 4.08 12.84
C SER A 18 -2.62 3.92 12.97
N PHE A 19 -2.08 2.81 12.51
CA PHE A 19 -0.66 2.54 12.37
C PHE A 19 -0.43 1.69 11.11
N VAL A 20 0.75 1.81 10.51
CA VAL A 20 1.16 0.91 9.42
C VAL A 20 1.67 -0.39 10.04
N ALA A 21 1.12 -1.51 9.61
CA ALA A 21 1.64 -2.84 9.90
C ALA A 21 2.32 -3.42 8.64
N PHE A 22 3.32 -4.26 8.84
CA PHE A 22 4.02 -4.95 7.76
C PHE A 22 3.56 -6.40 7.72
N THR A 23 3.10 -6.87 6.57
CA THR A 23 2.72 -8.28 6.39
C THR A 23 3.92 -9.07 5.92
N LEU A 24 4.26 -10.15 6.65
CA LEU A 24 5.16 -11.20 6.16
C LEU A 24 4.31 -12.34 5.63
N THR A 25 4.51 -12.69 4.36
CA THR A 25 3.91 -13.86 3.71
C THR A 25 5.04 -14.86 3.47
N PRO A 26 5.14 -15.96 4.24
CA PRO A 26 6.14 -17.00 4.03
C PRO A 26 5.72 -17.93 2.90
N GLU A 27 6.71 -18.49 2.20
CA GLU A 27 6.52 -19.32 1.00
C GLU A 27 7.27 -20.66 1.12
N THR A 28 6.94 -21.64 0.28
CA THR A 28 7.68 -22.90 0.20
C THR A 28 8.80 -22.81 -0.83
N PRO A 29 10.04 -23.27 -0.53
CA PRO A 29 10.45 -23.92 0.72
C PRO A 29 10.69 -22.94 1.88
N LEU A 30 10.10 -23.23 3.05
CA LEU A 30 10.15 -22.32 4.20
C LEU A 30 11.59 -22.04 4.69
N SER A 31 12.50 -23.02 4.56
CA SER A 31 13.92 -22.85 4.87
C SER A 31 14.61 -21.80 3.98
N GLU A 32 14.33 -21.81 2.67
CA GLU A 32 14.92 -20.86 1.71
C GLU A 32 14.34 -19.45 1.91
N TRP A 33 13.06 -19.37 2.28
CA TRP A 33 12.43 -18.11 2.68
C TRP A 33 13.05 -17.54 3.97
N LEU A 34 13.27 -18.38 5.00
CA LEU A 34 13.92 -17.98 6.25
C LEU A 34 15.37 -17.52 6.03
N GLU A 35 16.17 -18.24 5.23
CA GLU A 35 17.53 -17.81 4.87
C GLU A 35 17.55 -16.48 4.10
N SER A 36 16.52 -16.22 3.29
CA SER A 36 16.37 -14.98 2.54
C SER A 36 15.99 -13.82 3.45
N LEU A 37 15.11 -14.07 4.43
CA LEU A 37 14.77 -13.14 5.51
C LEU A 37 15.99 -12.83 6.39
N ASP A 38 16.80 -13.82 6.76
CA ASP A 38 18.02 -13.62 7.56
C ASP A 38 19.07 -12.78 6.83
N ARG A 39 19.30 -13.05 5.53
CA ARG A 39 20.12 -12.21 4.64
C ARG A 39 19.59 -10.77 4.59
N TRP A 40 18.27 -10.59 4.54
CA TRP A 40 17.64 -9.28 4.50
C TRP A 40 17.76 -8.50 5.82
N ILE A 41 17.55 -9.17 6.96
CA ILE A 41 17.74 -8.58 8.30
C ILE A 41 19.20 -8.16 8.53
N GLY A 42 20.16 -8.96 8.09
CA GLY A 42 21.59 -8.62 8.15
C GLY A 42 21.93 -7.34 7.38
N ASN A 43 21.26 -7.11 6.25
CA ASN A 43 21.40 -5.89 5.45
C ASN A 43 20.56 -4.70 5.97
N SER A 44 19.54 -4.95 6.82
CA SER A 44 18.66 -3.92 7.38
C SER A 44 18.52 -4.03 8.92
N PRO A 45 19.62 -3.85 9.70
CA PRO A 45 19.58 -4.02 11.16
C PRO A 45 18.53 -3.14 11.84
N GLY A 46 17.70 -3.75 12.69
CA GLY A 46 16.68 -3.04 13.45
C GLY A 46 15.43 -2.61 12.67
N TYR A 47 15.26 -2.99 11.39
CA TYR A 47 14.07 -2.61 10.61
C TYR A 47 12.74 -2.95 11.31
N PHE A 48 12.63 -4.16 11.86
CA PHE A 48 11.41 -4.62 12.56
C PHE A 48 11.28 -4.07 13.99
N ALA A 49 12.26 -3.33 14.52
CA ALA A 49 12.25 -2.86 15.90
C ALA A 49 11.08 -1.90 16.16
N GLY A 50 10.18 -2.30 17.06
CA GLY A 50 8.98 -1.53 17.41
C GLY A 50 7.90 -1.45 16.32
N ARG A 51 8.07 -2.13 15.17
CA ARG A 51 7.06 -2.17 14.10
C ARG A 51 6.08 -3.33 14.33
N PRO A 52 4.77 -3.13 14.16
CA PRO A 52 3.81 -4.22 14.22
C PRO A 52 3.87 -5.05 12.93
N VAL A 53 4.03 -6.37 13.08
CA VAL A 53 4.10 -7.31 11.96
C VAL A 53 2.88 -8.23 11.98
N VAL A 54 2.24 -8.41 10.83
CA VAL A 54 1.19 -9.40 10.61
C VAL A 54 1.82 -10.59 9.88
N LEU A 55 1.45 -11.81 10.26
CA LEU A 55 1.93 -13.04 9.61
C LEU A 55 0.81 -13.63 8.76
N ASN A 56 0.92 -13.56 7.43
CA ASN A 56 -0.05 -14.12 6.52
C ASN A 56 0.32 -15.55 6.14
N LEU A 57 -0.57 -16.49 6.41
CA LEU A 57 -0.37 -17.91 6.23
C LEU A 57 -1.35 -18.52 5.20
N ASN A 58 -2.06 -17.68 4.44
CA ASN A 58 -3.04 -18.13 3.44
C ASN A 58 -2.41 -18.85 2.25
N THR A 59 -1.14 -18.59 1.94
CA THR A 59 -0.37 -19.33 0.94
C THR A 59 0.04 -20.72 1.44
N LEU A 60 0.55 -20.82 2.68
CA LEU A 60 1.10 -22.06 3.24
C LEU A 60 0.05 -23.02 3.82
N LYS A 61 -1.02 -22.47 4.41
CA LYS A 61 -2.06 -23.20 5.17
C LYS A 61 -1.49 -24.29 6.12
N PRO A 62 -0.51 -23.93 6.99
CA PRO A 62 0.20 -24.89 7.82
C PRO A 62 -0.64 -25.40 9.00
N ALA A 63 -0.25 -26.52 9.58
CA ALA A 63 -0.85 -27.02 10.83
C ALA A 63 -0.47 -26.13 12.03
N VAL A 64 -1.30 -26.07 13.08
CA VAL A 64 -1.12 -25.16 14.23
C VAL A 64 0.26 -25.28 14.88
N SER A 65 0.80 -26.50 15.04
CA SER A 65 2.15 -26.72 15.59
C SER A 65 3.28 -26.16 14.72
N GLN A 66 3.07 -26.03 13.41
CA GLN A 66 4.01 -25.35 12.49
C GLN A 66 3.88 -23.82 12.59
N ILE A 67 2.68 -23.29 12.93
CA ILE A 67 2.47 -21.87 13.24
C ILE A 67 3.24 -21.51 14.51
N GLU A 68 3.15 -22.32 15.57
CA GLU A 68 3.91 -22.14 16.82
C GLU A 68 5.42 -22.12 16.58
N ALA A 69 5.94 -23.09 15.83
CA ALA A 69 7.36 -23.15 15.47
C ALA A 69 7.81 -21.89 14.70
N LEU A 70 7.04 -21.49 13.67
CA LEU A 70 7.36 -20.31 12.85
C LEU A 70 7.30 -19.00 13.64
N VAL A 71 6.30 -18.82 14.52
CA VAL A 71 6.20 -17.63 15.37
C VAL A 71 7.36 -17.57 16.38
N ALA A 72 7.80 -18.70 16.93
CA ALA A 72 8.98 -18.77 17.78
C ALA A 72 10.27 -18.42 16.99
N GLU A 73 10.43 -18.96 15.78
CA GLU A 73 11.56 -18.70 14.90
C GLU A 73 11.66 -17.24 14.42
N LEU A 74 10.53 -16.58 14.20
CA LEU A 74 10.48 -15.14 13.92
C LEU A 74 10.78 -14.32 15.18
N GLY A 75 10.32 -14.77 16.35
CA GLY A 75 10.64 -14.18 17.65
C GLY A 75 12.14 -14.18 17.97
N LEU A 76 12.85 -15.27 17.66
CA LEU A 76 14.32 -15.36 17.78
C LEU A 76 15.06 -14.34 16.90
N ARG A 77 14.46 -13.95 15.77
CA ARG A 77 14.97 -12.94 14.83
C ARG A 77 14.57 -11.50 15.23
N GLY A 78 13.97 -11.33 16.41
CA GLY A 78 13.49 -10.03 16.92
C GLY A 78 12.19 -9.54 16.29
N ILE A 79 11.53 -10.37 15.47
CA ILE A 79 10.28 -10.01 14.78
C ILE A 79 9.10 -10.36 15.70
N ARG A 80 8.39 -9.33 16.19
CA ARG A 80 7.17 -9.51 16.97
C ARG A 80 5.94 -9.55 16.06
N ILE A 81 5.34 -10.73 15.94
CA ILE A 81 4.04 -10.90 15.29
C ILE A 81 2.93 -10.38 16.23
N TYR A 82 2.07 -9.51 15.70
CA TYR A 82 0.95 -8.88 16.41
C TYR A 82 -0.39 -9.56 16.11
N ALA A 83 -0.55 -10.14 14.92
CA ALA A 83 -1.72 -10.91 14.51
C ALA A 83 -1.36 -11.87 13.36
N ILE A 84 -2.20 -12.88 13.14
CA ILE A 84 -2.06 -13.87 12.06
C ILE A 84 -3.24 -13.75 11.10
N GLU A 85 -2.98 -13.71 9.79
CA GLU A 85 -3.99 -13.85 8.74
C GLU A 85 -4.03 -15.32 8.28
N LEU A 86 -5.14 -15.99 8.53
CA LEU A 86 -5.38 -17.38 8.12
C LEU A 86 -6.87 -17.63 7.88
N ASP A 87 -7.21 -18.14 6.70
CA ASP A 87 -8.59 -18.41 6.27
C ASP A 87 -9.16 -19.69 6.91
N GLY A 88 -10.42 -19.61 7.34
CA GLY A 88 -11.20 -20.75 7.85
C GLY A 88 -11.39 -20.74 9.36
N ASN A 89 -11.99 -21.82 9.90
CA ASN A 89 -12.31 -21.96 11.32
C ASN A 89 -11.14 -22.53 12.15
N THR A 90 -9.89 -22.17 11.82
CA THR A 90 -8.72 -22.55 12.62
C THR A 90 -8.79 -21.84 13.97
N VAL A 91 -8.82 -22.57 15.08
CA VAL A 91 -8.69 -21.98 16.42
C VAL A 91 -7.21 -21.99 16.79
N LEU A 92 -6.67 -20.84 17.16
CA LEU A 92 -5.32 -20.70 17.70
C LEU A 92 -5.36 -20.66 19.23
N GLU A 93 -4.35 -21.24 19.87
CA GLU A 93 -4.20 -21.20 21.33
C GLU A 93 -3.93 -19.78 21.84
N PRO A 94 -4.32 -19.41 23.08
CA PRO A 94 -4.11 -18.06 23.64
C PRO A 94 -2.65 -17.62 23.80
N SER A 95 -1.70 -18.53 23.57
CA SER A 95 -0.25 -18.28 23.49
C SER A 95 0.19 -17.64 22.16
N LEU A 96 -0.59 -17.84 21.08
CA LEU A 96 -0.29 -17.32 19.75
C LEU A 96 -0.84 -15.89 19.57
N PRO A 97 -0.29 -15.12 18.62
CA PRO A 97 -0.91 -13.89 18.14
C PRO A 97 -2.35 -14.16 17.65
N PRO A 98 -3.32 -13.28 17.94
CA PRO A 98 -4.70 -13.49 17.56
C PRO A 98 -4.90 -13.50 16.03
N LEU A 99 -5.95 -14.19 15.57
CA LEU A 99 -6.37 -14.09 14.17
C LEU A 99 -6.86 -12.68 13.85
N LEU A 100 -6.45 -12.14 12.70
CA LEU A 100 -6.79 -10.79 12.24
C LEU A 100 -8.16 -10.75 11.58
N ILE A 101 -9.21 -10.96 12.37
CA ILE A 101 -10.60 -11.05 11.88
C ILE A 101 -11.13 -9.66 11.51
N GLY A 102 -11.59 -9.50 10.27
CA GLY A 102 -12.31 -8.32 9.81
C GLY A 102 -11.46 -7.08 9.53
N ALA A 103 -10.12 -7.20 9.57
CA ALA A 103 -9.27 -6.19 8.96
C ALA A 103 -9.57 -6.14 7.44
N LYS A 104 -9.51 -4.93 6.88
CA LYS A 104 -9.51 -4.73 5.44
C LYS A 104 -8.11 -4.39 5.01
N GLU A 105 -7.55 -5.21 4.13
CA GLU A 105 -6.49 -4.77 3.22
C GLU A 105 -6.84 -3.40 2.65
N ALA A 106 -5.89 -2.45 2.70
CA ALA A 106 -6.04 -1.16 2.03
C ALA A 106 -6.14 -1.31 0.50
N THR A 107 -5.61 -2.41 -0.03
CA THR A 107 -5.58 -2.84 -1.43
C THR A 107 -6.91 -3.42 -1.93
N ALA A 108 -7.55 -4.33 -1.18
CA ALA A 108 -8.70 -5.10 -1.66
C ALA A 108 -9.91 -4.25 -2.11
N GLY A 109 -10.11 -3.06 -1.52
CA GLY A 109 -11.20 -2.14 -1.89
C GLY A 109 -11.07 -1.48 -3.28
N LEU A 110 -9.90 -1.59 -3.93
CA LEU A 110 -9.63 -1.02 -5.25
C LEU A 110 -9.94 -2.02 -6.37
N LEU A 111 -9.65 -3.32 -6.17
CA LEU A 111 -9.81 -4.36 -7.19
C LEU A 111 -11.28 -4.58 -7.57
N MET A 112 -12.18 -4.71 -6.60
CA MET A 112 -13.61 -4.99 -6.86
C MET A 112 -14.38 -3.87 -7.59
N GLN A 113 -13.77 -2.69 -7.79
CA GLN A 113 -14.35 -1.60 -8.59
C GLN A 113 -13.97 -1.67 -10.08
N ALA A 114 -13.03 -2.55 -10.47
CA ALA A 114 -12.69 -2.80 -11.88
C ALA A 114 -13.75 -3.70 -12.55
N ASP A 115 -13.97 -4.90 -12.01
CA ASP A 115 -14.77 -5.94 -12.66
C ASP A 115 -16.26 -5.56 -12.81
N GLN A 116 -16.84 -4.91 -11.78
CA GLN A 116 -18.26 -4.55 -11.78
C GLN A 116 -18.64 -3.49 -12.82
N LYS A 117 -17.68 -2.92 -13.55
CA LYS A 117 -17.94 -1.96 -14.63
C LYS A 117 -17.86 -2.57 -16.05
N ALA A 118 -17.57 -3.86 -16.17
CA ALA A 118 -17.49 -4.56 -17.46
C ALA A 118 -18.81 -5.25 -17.89
N ALA A 119 -19.79 -5.39 -16.99
CA ALA A 119 -21.00 -6.18 -17.22
C ALA A 119 -22.30 -5.36 -17.08
N GLY A 120 -22.70 -4.64 -18.14
CA GLY A 120 -23.96 -3.88 -18.19
C GLY A 120 -24.34 -3.42 -19.61
N ARG A 121 -25.31 -4.12 -20.24
CA ARG A 121 -25.91 -3.87 -21.57
C ARG A 121 -27.12 -2.89 -21.47
N PRO A 122 -27.81 -2.44 -22.56
CA PRO A 122 -27.96 -3.07 -23.89
C PRO A 122 -27.94 -2.16 -25.16
N GLU A 123 -28.33 -2.80 -26.28
CA GLU A 123 -28.67 -2.38 -27.67
C GLU A 123 -29.54 -1.10 -27.84
N GLU A 124 -29.84 -0.55 -29.03
CA GLU A 124 -29.56 -0.83 -30.48
C GLU A 124 -29.42 0.55 -31.23
N ALA A 125 -29.34 0.78 -32.55
CA ALA A 125 -29.49 0.02 -33.81
C ALA A 125 -28.69 0.71 -34.97
N GLY A 126 -28.56 0.07 -36.15
CA GLY A 126 -28.15 0.79 -37.38
C GLY A 126 -27.65 -0.05 -38.58
N ARG A 127 -28.50 -0.25 -39.59
CA ARG A 127 -28.19 -0.91 -40.89
C ARG A 127 -27.33 -0.04 -41.83
N ALA A 128 -26.75 -0.50 -42.94
CA ALA A 128 -26.14 -1.78 -43.39
C ALA A 128 -25.80 -1.64 -44.90
N GLU A 129 -24.68 -2.17 -45.40
CA GLU A 129 -24.53 -2.58 -46.82
C GLU A 129 -23.31 -3.51 -47.05
N GLU A 130 -23.25 -4.21 -48.18
CA GLU A 130 -22.43 -5.42 -48.38
C GLU A 130 -21.21 -5.23 -49.31
N GLY A 131 -20.13 -5.98 -49.08
CA GLY A 131 -18.78 -5.68 -49.64
C GLY A 131 -18.01 -6.80 -50.38
N ARG A 132 -18.58 -8.01 -50.54
CA ARG A 132 -18.01 -9.15 -51.32
C ARG A 132 -16.72 -9.78 -50.73
N ALA A 133 -16.40 -11.02 -51.14
CA ALA A 133 -15.42 -11.87 -50.43
C ALA A 133 -14.30 -12.45 -51.32
N GLU A 134 -13.10 -12.55 -50.71
CA GLU A 134 -12.08 -13.62 -50.80
C GLU A 134 -11.47 -14.07 -52.15
N PRO A 135 -10.34 -14.83 -52.16
CA PRO A 135 -9.37 -15.10 -51.07
C PRO A 135 -7.91 -14.77 -51.41
N GLY A 136 -7.05 -14.62 -50.40
CA GLY A 136 -5.59 -14.48 -50.57
C GLY A 136 -4.81 -15.08 -49.39
N LYS A 137 -4.30 -16.31 -49.53
CA LYS A 137 -3.44 -16.93 -48.52
C LYS A 137 -1.99 -16.51 -48.71
N GLN A 138 -1.41 -15.85 -47.71
CA GLN A 138 0.00 -16.03 -47.38
C GLN A 138 0.21 -15.82 -45.88
N SER A 139 0.58 -16.91 -45.21
CA SER A 139 0.96 -16.94 -43.80
C SER A 139 2.48 -16.81 -43.72
N GLU A 140 2.96 -15.65 -43.29
CA GLU A 140 4.37 -15.46 -42.92
C GLU A 140 4.48 -15.27 -41.41
N ASP A 141 5.54 -15.86 -40.83
CA ASP A 141 5.78 -15.91 -39.40
C ASP A 141 5.81 -14.50 -38.77
N ARG A 142 4.75 -14.16 -38.05
CA ARG A 142 4.87 -13.21 -36.94
C ARG A 142 5.42 -13.98 -35.74
N GLN A 143 6.74 -14.03 -35.67
CA GLN A 143 7.44 -14.28 -34.42
C GLN A 143 6.83 -13.39 -33.32
N PRO A 144 6.64 -13.88 -32.09
CA PRO A 144 6.24 -13.02 -30.99
C PRO A 144 7.39 -12.03 -30.74
N GLU A 145 7.21 -10.78 -31.18
CA GLU A 145 8.07 -9.69 -30.75
C GLU A 145 8.08 -9.68 -29.22
N ASP A 146 9.27 -9.61 -28.62
CA ASP A 146 9.44 -9.58 -27.17
C ASP A 146 8.58 -8.44 -26.61
N ARG A 147 7.51 -8.82 -25.91
CA ARG A 147 6.77 -7.88 -25.07
C ARG A 147 7.74 -7.43 -23.98
N LEU A 148 8.28 -6.22 -24.18
CA LEU A 148 8.91 -5.43 -23.12
C LEU A 148 8.09 -5.62 -21.84
N PRO A 149 8.72 -6.00 -20.71
CA PRO A 149 8.00 -6.37 -19.49
C PRO A 149 7.05 -5.24 -19.11
N ASP A 150 5.78 -5.59 -18.85
CA ASP A 150 4.67 -4.63 -18.75
C ASP A 150 5.07 -3.40 -17.94
N ALA A 151 5.21 -2.26 -18.63
CA ALA A 151 5.78 -1.05 -18.06
C ALA A 151 4.98 -0.64 -16.82
N PRO A 152 5.65 -0.32 -15.69
CA PRO A 152 5.01 -0.29 -14.36
C PRO A 152 3.82 0.67 -14.34
N ALA A 153 2.62 0.07 -14.33
CA ALA A 153 1.41 0.71 -14.83
C ALA A 153 0.96 1.87 -13.94
N THR A 154 1.12 3.10 -14.43
CA THR A 154 0.79 4.33 -13.69
C THR A 154 -0.68 4.38 -13.22
N LEU A 155 -0.90 4.46 -11.91
CA LEU A 155 -2.24 4.56 -11.32
C LEU A 155 -2.76 6.00 -11.42
N MET A 156 -3.74 6.26 -12.28
CA MET A 156 -4.39 7.58 -12.38
C MET A 156 -5.68 7.67 -11.53
N VAL A 157 -5.57 8.30 -10.37
CA VAL A 157 -6.68 8.67 -9.49
C VAL A 157 -7.33 9.96 -10.01
N LYS A 158 -8.51 9.84 -10.63
CA LYS A 158 -9.23 10.95 -11.26
C LYS A 158 -10.13 11.77 -10.31
N THR A 159 -10.01 11.56 -9.00
CA THR A 159 -10.87 12.15 -7.96
C THR A 159 -10.06 12.67 -6.76
N PRO A 160 -10.59 13.61 -5.96
CA PRO A 160 -9.94 14.04 -4.71
C PRO A 160 -9.92 12.93 -3.66
N ILE A 161 -8.76 12.71 -3.05
CA ILE A 161 -8.57 11.75 -1.94
C ILE A 161 -9.00 12.43 -0.64
N ARG A 162 -9.93 11.80 0.09
CA ARG A 162 -10.57 12.31 1.31
C ARG A 162 -9.87 11.82 2.57
N SER A 163 -10.09 12.50 3.69
CA SER A 163 -9.47 12.17 4.97
C SER A 163 -9.76 10.71 5.36
N GLY A 164 -8.73 9.99 5.83
CA GLY A 164 -8.82 8.56 6.16
C GLY A 164 -8.77 7.60 4.96
N GLN A 165 -8.73 8.09 3.72
CA GLN A 165 -8.43 7.25 2.55
C GLN A 165 -6.92 7.14 2.34
N SER A 166 -6.45 5.91 2.10
CA SER A 166 -5.09 5.61 1.66
C SER A 166 -5.12 5.05 0.24
N ILE A 167 -4.14 5.41 -0.59
CA ILE A 167 -3.89 4.84 -1.91
C ILE A 167 -2.53 4.15 -1.86
N PHE A 168 -2.49 2.84 -2.09
CA PHE A 168 -1.27 2.06 -2.21
C PHE A 168 -1.12 1.56 -3.64
N HIS A 169 0.08 1.71 -4.23
CA HIS A 169 0.39 1.24 -5.57
C HIS A 169 1.79 0.62 -5.64
N ALA A 170 1.85 -0.71 -5.74
CA ALA A 170 3.10 -1.47 -5.78
C ALA A 170 3.83 -1.44 -7.13
N HIS A 171 3.22 -0.89 -8.19
CA HIS A 171 3.66 -1.08 -9.57
C HIS A 171 3.85 0.24 -10.31
N GLY A 172 4.76 1.08 -9.79
CA GLY A 172 5.15 2.35 -10.41
C GLY A 172 4.46 3.59 -9.85
N ASP A 173 4.20 4.54 -10.73
CA ASP A 173 3.81 5.91 -10.38
C ASP A 173 2.33 6.07 -10.02
N VAL A 174 2.01 7.05 -9.17
CA VAL A 174 0.63 7.45 -8.84
C VAL A 174 0.38 8.90 -9.28
N ILE A 175 -0.64 9.11 -10.12
CA ILE A 175 -1.09 10.43 -10.57
C ILE A 175 -2.46 10.75 -9.96
N VAL A 176 -2.57 11.86 -9.23
CA VAL A 176 -3.82 12.35 -8.64
C VAL A 176 -4.26 13.64 -9.33
N LEU A 177 -5.36 13.57 -10.07
CA LEU A 177 -6.03 14.72 -10.72
C LEU A 177 -6.97 15.44 -9.74
N GLY A 178 -6.48 15.76 -8.55
CA GLY A 178 -7.29 16.25 -7.44
C GLY A 178 -6.46 16.72 -6.27
N SER A 179 -7.13 17.11 -5.18
CA SER A 179 -6.48 17.39 -3.90
C SER A 179 -6.51 16.17 -3.00
N VAL A 180 -5.53 16.09 -2.10
CA VAL A 180 -5.32 15.04 -1.10
C VAL A 180 -5.57 15.69 0.25
N ALA A 181 -6.57 15.23 1.00
CA ALA A 181 -6.96 15.85 2.27
C ALA A 181 -6.00 15.52 3.42
N SER A 182 -6.09 16.28 4.52
CA SER A 182 -5.38 15.94 5.76
C SER A 182 -5.91 14.61 6.29
N GLY A 183 -5.04 13.77 6.85
CA GLY A 183 -5.34 12.39 7.25
C GLY A 183 -5.46 11.42 6.08
N SER A 184 -5.30 11.85 4.83
CA SER A 184 -5.16 10.96 3.67
C SER A 184 -3.70 10.51 3.48
N GLU A 185 -3.51 9.48 2.67
CA GLU A 185 -2.20 8.87 2.44
C GLU A 185 -2.04 8.38 1.00
N ILE A 186 -0.82 8.50 0.45
CA ILE A 186 -0.43 7.91 -0.84
C ILE A 186 0.91 7.21 -0.64
N VAL A 187 0.98 5.95 -1.07
CA VAL A 187 2.18 5.12 -1.05
C VAL A 187 2.39 4.56 -2.46
N ALA A 188 3.55 4.81 -3.06
CA ALA A 188 3.88 4.40 -4.42
C ALA A 188 5.27 3.75 -4.48
N ALA A 189 5.40 2.68 -5.27
CA ALA A 189 6.70 2.10 -5.60
C ALA A 189 7.52 3.01 -6.53
N GLY A 190 6.86 3.83 -7.36
CA GLY A 190 7.47 4.89 -8.17
C GLY A 190 7.22 6.29 -7.59
N SER A 191 7.08 7.26 -8.48
CA SER A 191 6.84 8.68 -8.19
C SER A 191 5.37 9.01 -7.90
N ILE A 192 5.11 10.13 -7.22
CA ILE A 192 3.75 10.61 -6.90
C ILE A 192 3.54 12.00 -7.50
N HIS A 193 2.45 12.22 -8.23
CA HIS A 193 2.11 13.48 -8.88
C HIS A 193 0.73 13.97 -8.42
N VAL A 194 0.68 15.05 -7.64
CA VAL A 194 -0.57 15.64 -7.13
C VAL A 194 -0.87 16.96 -7.83
N TYR A 195 -1.74 16.93 -8.83
CA TYR A 195 -2.17 18.10 -9.61
C TYR A 195 -3.21 18.99 -8.88
N GLY A 196 -3.10 19.07 -7.56
CA GLY A 196 -3.97 19.85 -6.66
C GLY A 196 -3.22 20.23 -5.38
N THR A 197 -3.95 20.32 -4.26
CA THR A 197 -3.33 20.54 -2.94
C THR A 197 -3.00 19.20 -2.29
N LEU A 198 -1.74 19.00 -1.88
CA LEU A 198 -1.33 17.85 -1.07
C LEU A 198 -1.31 18.26 0.40
N ARG A 199 -2.30 17.79 1.19
CA ARG A 199 -2.38 18.03 2.65
C ARG A 199 -2.08 16.77 3.47
N GLY A 200 -2.33 15.59 2.92
CA GLY A 200 -2.05 14.31 3.58
C GLY A 200 -0.57 13.94 3.54
N ARG A 201 -0.30 12.65 3.69
CA ARG A 201 1.04 12.06 3.62
C ARG A 201 1.30 11.48 2.22
N ALA A 202 2.51 11.60 1.72
CA ALA A 202 2.93 10.97 0.47
C ALA A 202 4.30 10.30 0.63
N SER A 203 4.40 9.06 0.15
CA SER A 203 5.59 8.21 0.26
C SER A 203 5.88 7.57 -1.09
N ALA A 204 6.88 8.09 -1.80
CA ALA A 204 7.32 7.61 -3.11
C ALA A 204 8.53 6.68 -2.98
N GLY A 205 8.74 5.86 -4.01
CA GLY A 205 9.92 5.00 -4.11
C GLY A 205 10.03 3.88 -3.07
N VAL A 206 8.94 3.50 -2.39
CA VAL A 206 8.99 2.70 -1.14
C VAL A 206 9.51 1.26 -1.27
N LEU A 207 9.86 0.83 -2.49
CA LEU A 207 10.46 -0.47 -2.80
C LEU A 207 11.92 -0.33 -3.28
N GLY A 208 12.69 0.63 -2.74
CA GLY A 208 14.11 0.83 -3.07
C GLY A 208 14.37 1.76 -4.26
N HIS A 209 13.40 2.57 -4.67
CA HIS A 209 13.52 3.45 -5.85
C HIS A 209 13.94 4.87 -5.44
N SER A 210 15.18 5.02 -4.98
CA SER A 210 15.82 6.28 -4.55
C SER A 210 15.67 7.46 -5.54
N ALA A 211 15.61 7.17 -6.84
CA ALA A 211 15.42 8.18 -7.90
C ALA A 211 13.96 8.68 -8.07
N ALA A 212 13.01 8.17 -7.27
CA ALA A 212 11.61 8.56 -7.34
C ALA A 212 11.41 10.00 -6.82
N ARG A 213 10.26 10.59 -7.16
CA ARG A 213 9.94 11.98 -6.76
C ARG A 213 8.50 12.13 -6.30
N ILE A 214 8.25 13.11 -5.43
CA ILE A 214 6.90 13.61 -5.17
C ILE A 214 6.78 15.00 -5.76
N PHE A 215 5.79 15.21 -6.62
CA PHE A 215 5.45 16.50 -7.22
C PHE A 215 4.07 16.94 -6.71
N CYS A 216 3.90 18.19 -6.27
CA CYS A 216 2.56 18.71 -6.01
C CYS A 216 2.39 20.19 -6.41
N ARG A 217 1.18 20.57 -6.85
CA ARG A 217 0.87 21.94 -7.28
C ARG A 217 0.67 22.91 -6.12
N LYS A 218 0.31 22.42 -4.93
CA LYS A 218 0.29 23.19 -3.69
C LYS A 218 0.66 22.30 -2.50
N ASN A 219 1.83 22.54 -1.90
CA ASN A 219 2.30 21.85 -0.70
C ASN A 219 1.60 22.37 0.56
N GLU A 220 0.92 21.48 1.27
CA GLU A 220 0.35 21.68 2.60
C GLU A 220 0.57 20.40 3.45
N ALA A 221 1.54 19.55 3.05
CA ALA A 221 1.61 18.14 3.40
C ALA A 221 1.90 17.88 4.88
N GLU A 222 1.35 16.81 5.43
CA GLU A 222 1.69 16.28 6.75
C GLU A 222 3.09 15.66 6.77
N LEU A 223 3.44 14.92 5.71
CA LEU A 223 4.71 14.23 5.53
C LEU A 223 4.97 14.01 4.04
N LEU A 224 6.21 14.20 3.62
CA LEU A 224 6.75 13.75 2.33
C LEU A 224 7.87 12.76 2.58
N SER A 225 7.94 11.66 1.81
CA SER A 225 9.08 10.74 1.86
C SER A 225 9.44 10.16 0.49
N VAL A 226 10.73 9.89 0.30
CA VAL A 226 11.27 9.21 -0.88
C VAL A 226 12.23 8.14 -0.39
N ASP A 227 11.96 6.88 -0.73
CA ASP A 227 12.82 5.73 -0.41
C ASP A 227 13.25 5.68 1.08
N GLY A 228 12.25 5.74 1.98
CA GLY A 228 12.43 5.69 3.43
C GLY A 228 12.82 7.02 4.09
N TRP A 229 13.51 7.92 3.40
CA TRP A 229 13.84 9.25 3.93
C TRP A 229 12.59 10.14 3.93
N TYR A 230 12.27 10.75 5.07
CA TYR A 230 11.07 11.56 5.26
C TYR A 230 11.36 12.96 5.79
N CYS A 231 10.38 13.86 5.62
CA CYS A 231 10.32 15.18 6.24
C CYS A 231 8.85 15.49 6.58
N THR A 232 8.59 15.88 7.81
CA THR A 232 7.27 16.25 8.35
C THR A 232 6.96 17.73 8.13
N ALA A 233 5.68 18.10 8.26
CA ALA A 233 5.21 19.49 8.19
C ALA A 233 5.91 20.46 9.18
N GLU A 234 6.51 19.95 10.24
CA GLU A 234 7.21 20.71 11.29
C GLU A 234 8.69 20.94 10.95
N GLU A 235 9.27 20.10 10.10
CA GLU A 235 10.67 20.15 9.65
C GLU A 235 10.84 20.89 8.31
N MET A 236 9.76 21.02 7.52
CA MET A 236 9.79 21.74 6.23
C MET A 236 9.98 23.25 6.41
N GLU A 237 10.79 23.86 5.54
CA GLU A 237 10.91 25.32 5.46
C GLU A 237 9.54 25.97 5.23
N PRO A 238 9.10 26.94 6.08
CA PRO A 238 7.79 27.57 5.94
C PRO A 238 7.55 28.26 4.59
N ALA A 239 8.61 28.68 3.89
CA ALA A 239 8.55 29.29 2.56
C ALA A 239 8.06 28.33 1.46
N LEU A 240 8.20 27.01 1.64
CA LEU A 240 7.71 25.97 0.74
C LEU A 240 6.19 25.75 0.88
N ARG A 241 5.59 26.22 1.97
CA ARG A 241 4.15 26.04 2.22
C ARG A 241 3.34 26.87 1.23
N GLY A 242 2.33 26.22 0.65
CA GLY A 242 1.47 26.79 -0.37
C GLY A 242 2.11 26.95 -1.76
N LYS A 243 3.35 26.48 -1.97
CA LYS A 243 4.05 26.51 -3.27
C LYS A 243 3.83 25.22 -4.06
N ALA A 244 4.11 25.26 -5.36
CA ALA A 244 4.34 24.05 -6.14
C ALA A 244 5.78 23.56 -5.88
N VAL A 245 5.96 22.28 -5.52
CA VAL A 245 7.25 21.73 -5.09
C VAL A 245 7.51 20.34 -5.67
N GLN A 246 8.79 20.00 -5.78
CA GLN A 246 9.27 18.62 -5.91
C GLN A 246 9.99 18.20 -4.63
N ALA A 247 9.83 16.94 -4.23
CA ALA A 247 10.65 16.27 -3.24
C ALA A 247 11.40 15.10 -3.91
N PHE A 248 12.71 14.98 -3.63
CA PHE A 248 13.62 14.04 -4.28
C PHE A 248 14.86 13.78 -3.39
N LEU A 249 15.60 12.69 -3.61
CA LEU A 249 16.87 12.48 -2.92
C LEU A 249 18.05 13.18 -3.61
N GLU A 250 18.89 13.84 -2.83
CA GLU A 250 20.24 14.27 -3.22
C GLU A 250 21.23 13.72 -2.19
N LYS A 251 22.15 12.83 -2.59
CA LYS A 251 23.17 12.23 -1.70
C LYS A 251 22.55 11.69 -0.41
N ASP A 252 21.55 10.83 -0.58
CA ASP A 252 20.81 10.17 0.50
C ASP A 252 20.22 11.14 1.54
N THR A 253 19.89 12.37 1.10
CA THR A 253 19.17 13.37 1.89
C THR A 253 17.92 13.80 1.12
N LEU A 254 16.76 13.81 1.78
CA LEU A 254 15.52 14.31 1.18
C LEU A 254 15.61 15.83 0.97
N ARG A 255 15.57 16.26 -0.29
CA ARG A 255 15.42 17.66 -0.69
C ARG A 255 13.98 17.94 -1.05
N ILE A 256 13.48 19.10 -0.61
CA ILE A 256 12.21 19.65 -1.08
C ILE A 256 12.52 21.04 -1.65
N ALA A 257 12.17 21.25 -2.91
CA ALA A 257 12.46 22.50 -3.63
C ALA A 257 11.21 22.98 -4.38
N PRO A 258 11.01 24.30 -4.53
CA PRO A 258 9.97 24.82 -5.41
C PRO A 258 10.23 24.40 -6.86
N PHE A 259 9.20 24.43 -7.70
CA PHE A 259 9.41 24.44 -9.14
C PHE A 259 10.08 25.76 -9.54
N SER A 260 11.07 25.66 -10.43
CA SER A 260 11.77 26.76 -11.10
C SER A 260 10.95 27.33 -12.25
#